data_AF-A0A817GGI9-F1
#
_entry.id   AF-A0A817GGI9-F1
#
_cell.length_a   1.000
_cell.length_b   1.000
_cell.length_c   1.000
_cell.angle_alpha   90.00
_cell.angle_beta   90.00
_cell.angle_gamma   90.00
#
_symmetry.space_group_name_H-M   'P 1'
#
loop_
_entity.id
_entity.type
_entity.pdbx_description
1 polymer ?
#
loop_
_entity_poly.entity_id
_entity_poly.type
_entity_poly.pdbx_seq_one_letter_code
_entity_poly.pdbx_strand_id
1 'polypeptide(L)'
;MRKTDELIQRAICEQFKKCTVLTIAHRLRTVIDSDRIMVLSHGELLEFDSPFVLLSNRESEFASMVNETGAAEAEHLRMLASIASVKVKCMDKNLNDDNDLSPEAEERDPLVIKRKSLGCQK
;
A
#
# COMPACT_ATOMS: atom_id res chain seq x y z
N MET A 1 -5.56 -21.47 3.64
CA MET A 1 -4.16 -21.69 4.07
C MET A 1 -3.28 -20.42 4.02
N ARG A 2 -3.77 -19.22 3.66
CA ARG A 2 -2.93 -18.00 3.47
C ARG A 2 -2.86 -17.02 4.66
N LYS A 3 -3.72 -17.18 5.67
CA LYS A 3 -3.84 -16.20 6.77
C LYS A 3 -2.64 -16.21 7.72
N THR A 4 -1.94 -17.34 7.83
CA THR A 4 -0.77 -17.47 8.71
C THR A 4 0.46 -16.79 8.13
N ASP A 5 0.72 -16.91 6.83
CA ASP A 5 1.85 -16.25 6.15
C ASP A 5 1.76 -14.73 6.22
N GLU A 6 0.55 -14.17 6.07
CA GLU A 6 0.31 -12.72 6.17
C GLU A 6 0.63 -12.20 7.58
N LEU A 7 0.28 -12.95 8.63
CA LEU A 7 0.61 -12.61 10.01
C LEU A 7 2.11 -12.72 10.28
N ILE A 8 2.78 -13.73 9.73
CA ILE A 8 4.22 -13.92 9.85
C ILE A 8 4.97 -12.76 9.18
N GLN A 9 4.60 -12.43 7.93
CA GLN A 9 5.18 -11.31 7.19
C GLN A 9 5.01 -9.99 7.95
N ARG A 10 3.82 -9.75 8.50
CA ARG A 10 3.54 -8.56 9.29
C ARG A 10 4.38 -8.50 10.57
N ALA A 11 4.46 -9.61 11.32
CA ALA A 11 5.25 -9.67 12.54
C ALA A 11 6.75 -9.43 12.29
N ILE A 12 7.29 -9.96 11.19
CA ILE A 12 8.67 -9.71 10.77
C ILE A 12 8.87 -8.23 10.46
N CYS A 13 8.03 -7.63 9.61
CA CYS A 13 8.17 -6.21 9.27
C CYS A 13 7.97 -5.26 10.48
N GLU A 14 7.10 -5.62 11.43
CA GLU A 14 6.85 -4.81 12.62
C GLU A 14 7.95 -4.91 13.68
N GLN A 15 8.47 -6.11 13.95
CA GLN A 15 9.55 -6.27 14.94
C GLN A 15 10.92 -5.83 14.43
N PHE A 16 11.14 -5.90 13.11
CA PHE A 16 12.41 -5.55 12.48
C PHE A 16 12.40 -4.18 11.80
N LYS A 17 11.57 -3.23 12.24
CA LYS A 17 11.55 -1.85 11.68
C LYS A 17 12.92 -1.14 11.65
N LYS A 18 13.87 -1.58 12.47
CA LYS A 18 15.26 -1.04 12.52
C LYS A 18 16.29 -1.92 11.80
N CYS A 19 15.88 -3.01 11.16
CA CYS A 19 16.75 -3.93 10.45
C CYS A 19 16.36 -3.99 8.97
N THR A 20 17.33 -4.13 8.09
CA THR A 20 17.07 -4.30 6.65
C THR A 20 16.53 -5.71 6.41
N VAL A 21 15.31 -5.80 5.86
CA VAL A 21 14.71 -7.08 5.45
C VAL A 21 14.91 -7.24 3.95
N LEU A 22 15.66 -8.27 3.55
CA LEU A 22 15.83 -8.64 2.15
C LEU A 22 14.93 -9.84 1.83
N THR A 23 13.96 -9.64 0.95
CA THR A 23 13.02 -10.68 0.54
C THR A 23 13.28 -11.09 -0.90
N ILE A 24 13.62 -12.38 -1.12
CA ILE A 24 13.69 -12.98 -2.44
C ILE A 24 12.37 -13.70 -2.70
N ALA A 25 11.62 -13.27 -3.70
CA ALA A 25 10.30 -13.83 -3.98
C ALA A 25 10.05 -14.00 -5.48
N HIS A 26 9.22 -15.01 -5.78
CA HIS A 26 8.69 -15.29 -7.11
C HIS A 26 7.29 -14.68 -7.32
N ARG A 27 6.66 -14.15 -6.26
CA ARG A 27 5.30 -13.62 -6.31
C ARG A 27 5.35 -12.10 -6.41
N LEU A 28 4.87 -11.56 -7.52
CA LEU A 28 4.85 -10.11 -7.76
C LEU A 28 4.00 -9.36 -6.71
N ARG A 29 2.92 -9.98 -6.23
CA ARG A 29 2.05 -9.41 -5.20
C ARG A 29 2.72 -9.23 -3.83
N THR A 30 3.74 -10.03 -3.50
CA THR A 30 4.46 -9.88 -2.22
C THR A 30 5.61 -8.89 -2.32
N VAL A 31 6.20 -8.72 -3.51
CA VAL A 31 7.30 -7.77 -3.71
C VAL A 31 6.81 -6.35 -3.93
N ILE A 32 5.56 -6.15 -4.40
CA ILE A 32 5.02 -4.82 -4.70
C ILE A 32 4.89 -3.92 -3.46
N ASP A 33 4.78 -4.51 -2.27
CA ASP A 33 4.70 -3.80 -0.99
C ASP A 33 6.07 -3.44 -0.40
N SER A 34 7.17 -3.73 -1.11
CA SER A 34 8.53 -3.43 -0.67
C SER A 34 8.88 -1.96 -0.92
N ASP A 35 9.74 -1.39 -0.05
CA ASP A 35 10.21 -0.01 -0.19
C ASP A 35 10.99 0.21 -1.49
N ARG A 36 11.78 -0.80 -1.89
CA ARG A 36 12.55 -0.83 -3.14
C ARG A 36 12.58 -2.25 -3.70
N ILE A 37 12.64 -2.38 -5.01
CA ILE A 37 12.75 -3.64 -5.74
C ILE A 37 14.06 -3.66 -6.49
N MET A 38 14.74 -4.80 -6.42
CA MET A 38 16.00 -5.06 -7.11
C MET A 38 15.78 -6.15 -8.16
N VAL A 39 15.98 -5.83 -9.43
CA VAL A 39 15.91 -6.79 -10.54
C VAL A 39 17.33 -7.20 -10.92
N LEU A 40 17.62 -8.49 -10.80
CA LEU A 40 18.91 -9.08 -11.12
C LEU A 40 18.78 -9.97 -12.37
N SER A 41 19.75 -9.90 -13.27
CA SER A 41 19.85 -10.79 -14.43
C SER A 41 21.32 -11.12 -14.71
N HIS A 42 21.61 -12.39 -14.99
CA HIS A 42 22.98 -12.87 -15.28
C HIS A 42 24.05 -12.48 -14.23
N GLY A 43 23.64 -12.28 -12.97
CA GLY A 43 24.52 -11.84 -11.89
C GLY A 43 24.76 -10.32 -11.83
N GLU A 44 24.13 -9.55 -12.71
CA GLU A 44 24.21 -8.10 -12.75
C GLU A 44 22.92 -7.45 -12.24
N LEU A 45 23.07 -6.25 -11.67
CA LEU A 45 21.95 -5.41 -11.25
C LEU A 45 21.40 -4.63 -12.43
N LEU A 46 20.20 -4.96 -12.87
CA LEU A 46 19.53 -4.26 -13.97
C LEU A 46 18.78 -3.03 -13.47
N GLU A 47 17.99 -3.19 -12.40
CA GLU A 47 17.11 -2.14 -11.90
C GLU A 47 17.06 -2.11 -10.38
N PHE A 48 17.02 -0.91 -9.80
CA PHE A 48 16.87 -0.72 -8.37
C PHE A 48 16.14 0.58 -8.04
N ASP A 49 14.84 0.50 -7.80
CA ASP A 49 14.04 1.65 -7.37
C ASP A 49 12.74 1.20 -6.69
N SER A 50 11.92 2.15 -6.24
CA SER A 50 10.57 1.92 -5.76
C SER A 50 9.68 1.28 -6.85
N PRO A 51 8.72 0.42 -6.47
CA PRO A 51 7.82 -0.25 -7.41
C PRO A 51 7.06 0.73 -8.32
N PHE A 52 6.72 1.92 -7.81
CA PHE A 52 6.05 2.96 -8.58
C PHE A 52 6.91 3.52 -9.71
N VAL A 53 8.19 3.80 -9.44
CA VAL A 53 9.12 4.33 -10.45
C VAL A 53 9.38 3.28 -11.53
N LEU A 54 9.66 2.03 -11.13
CA LEU A 54 9.91 0.94 -12.06
C LEU A 54 8.70 0.68 -12.96
N LEU A 55 7.48 0.69 -12.41
CA LEU A 55 6.26 0.49 -13.21
C LEU A 55 5.87 1.67 -14.09
N SER A 56 6.35 2.88 -13.78
CA SER A 56 6.14 4.07 -14.61
C SER A 56 6.97 4.00 -15.88
N ASN A 57 8.13 3.35 -15.84
CA ASN A 57 8.92 3.07 -17.03
C ASN A 57 8.36 1.86 -17.77
N ARG A 58 7.92 2.04 -19.02
CA ARG A 58 7.41 0.92 -19.85
C ARG A 58 8.51 -0.01 -20.36
N GLU A 59 9.74 0.49 -20.42
CA GLU A 59 10.92 -0.27 -20.86
C GLU A 59 11.59 -1.00 -19.69
N SER A 60 11.04 -0.90 -18.48
CA SER A 60 11.57 -1.58 -17.31
C SER A 60 11.35 -3.08 -17.38
N GLU A 61 12.36 -3.85 -16.97
CA GLU A 61 12.27 -5.31 -16.83
C GLU A 61 11.20 -5.69 -15.79
N PHE A 62 11.11 -4.94 -14.69
CA PHE A 62 10.04 -5.12 -13.72
C PHE A 62 8.64 -4.89 -14.33
N ALA A 63 8.48 -3.87 -15.16
CA ALA A 63 7.21 -3.62 -15.86
C ALA A 63 6.86 -4.73 -16.85
N SER A 64 7.87 -5.30 -17.53
CA SER A 64 7.69 -6.48 -18.39
C SER A 64 7.16 -7.68 -17.60
N MET A 65 7.83 -8.04 -16.49
CA MET A 65 7.39 -9.13 -15.61
C MET A 65 5.96 -8.96 -15.10
N VAL A 66 5.56 -7.74 -14.77
CA VAL A 66 4.17 -7.46 -14.36
C VAL A 66 3.18 -7.65 -15.50
N ASN A 67 3.53 -7.23 -16.72
CA ASN A 67 2.66 -7.42 -17.89
C ASN A 67 2.47 -8.91 -18.24
N GLU A 68 3.47 -9.76 -17.98
CA GLU A 68 3.38 -11.21 -18.18
C GLU A 68 2.37 -11.90 -17.24
N THR A 69 1.98 -11.26 -16.13
CA THR A 69 0.95 -11.81 -15.22
C THR A 69 -0.48 -11.76 -15.78
N GLY A 70 -0.66 -11.09 -16.93
CA GLY A 70 -1.97 -10.88 -17.56
C GLY A 70 -2.57 -9.51 -17.21
N ALA A 71 -3.39 -8.98 -18.13
CA ALA A 71 -3.87 -7.60 -18.08
C ALA A 71 -4.56 -7.22 -16.76
N ALA A 72 -5.45 -8.10 -16.25
CA ALA A 72 -6.19 -7.84 -15.01
C ALA A 72 -5.30 -7.78 -13.76
N GLU A 73 -4.34 -8.70 -13.64
CA GLU A 73 -3.42 -8.71 -12.49
C GLU A 73 -2.39 -7.57 -12.61
N ALA A 74 -1.92 -7.28 -13.83
CA ALA A 74 -1.02 -6.16 -14.08
C ALA A 74 -1.64 -4.82 -13.68
N GLU A 75 -2.91 -4.57 -14.03
CA GLU A 75 -3.64 -3.37 -13.62
C GLU A 75 -3.78 -3.29 -12.10
N HIS A 76 -4.12 -4.40 -11.46
CA HIS A 76 -4.23 -4.49 -10.01
C HIS A 76 -2.88 -4.23 -9.30
N LEU A 77 -1.77 -4.80 -9.79
CA LEU A 77 -0.44 -4.57 -9.24
C LEU A 77 0.02 -3.12 -9.43
N ARG A 78 -0.29 -2.50 -10.57
CA ARG A 78 -0.04 -1.07 -10.81
C ARG A 78 -0.83 -0.18 -9.85
N MET A 79 -2.08 -0.53 -9.58
CA MET A 79 -2.89 0.16 -8.59
C MET A 79 -2.26 0.04 -7.19
N LEU A 80 -1.85 -1.15 -6.77
CA LEU A 80 -1.18 -1.36 -5.48
C LEU A 80 0.11 -0.55 -5.35
N ALA A 81 0.94 -0.50 -6.39
CA ALA A 81 2.16 0.30 -6.41
C ALA A 81 1.89 1.80 -6.24
N SER A 82 0.82 2.30 -6.88
CA SER A 82 0.41 3.70 -6.74
C SER A 82 0.03 4.04 -5.29
N ILE A 83 -0.68 3.14 -4.61
CA ILE A 83 -1.09 3.30 -3.21
C ILE A 83 0.13 3.24 -2.28
N ALA A 84 1.06 2.31 -2.53
CA ALA A 84 2.29 2.17 -1.75
C ALA A 84 3.14 3.46 -1.76
N SER A 85 3.22 4.15 -2.91
CA SER A 85 3.99 5.40 -3.04
C SER A 85 3.44 6.56 -2.18
N VAL A 86 2.15 6.55 -1.85
CA VAL A 86 1.51 7.61 -1.03
C VAL A 86 1.84 7.44 0.46
N LYS A 87 2.07 6.21 0.95
CA LYS A 87 2.42 5.97 2.36
C LYS A 87 3.69 6.71 2.80
N VAL A 88 4.64 6.89 1.89
CA VAL A 88 5.94 7.54 2.18
C VAL A 88 5.82 9.07 2.25
N LYS A 89 4.85 9.69 1.57
CA LYS A 89 4.76 11.15 1.43
C LYS A 89 4.07 11.87 2.59
N CYS A 90 3.46 11.13 3.51
CA CYS A 90 2.60 11.68 4.57
C CYS A 90 3.23 11.67 5.97
N MET A 91 4.39 11.05 6.17
CA MET A 91 4.89 10.72 7.53
C MET A 91 5.97 11.66 8.11
N ASP A 92 6.32 12.76 7.43
CA ASP A 92 7.17 13.81 8.02
C ASP A 92 6.35 14.96 8.68
N LYS A 93 5.31 14.62 9.45
CA LYS A 93 4.73 15.55 10.43
C LYS A 93 4.40 14.85 11.76
N ASN A 94 5.43 14.87 12.62
CA ASN A 94 5.43 14.91 14.08
C ASN A 94 4.65 13.90 14.93
N LEU A 95 5.36 13.44 15.95
CA LEU A 95 4.87 12.77 17.15
C LEU A 95 3.96 13.68 18.00
N ASN A 96 3.19 13.01 18.88
CA ASN A 96 2.28 13.47 19.95
C ASN A 96 0.80 13.51 19.50
N ASP A 97 -0.19 12.93 20.17
CA ASP A 97 -0.30 12.50 21.58
C ASP A 97 -1.14 11.21 21.69
N ASP A 98 -0.89 10.51 22.79
CA ASP A 98 -1.67 9.40 23.32
C ASP A 98 -3.19 9.68 23.31
N ASN A 99 -4.00 8.74 22.79
CA ASN A 99 -5.08 8.23 23.63
C ASN A 99 -5.45 6.79 23.28
N ASP A 100 -5.52 6.03 24.36
CA ASP A 100 -5.78 4.63 24.49
C ASP A 100 -7.29 4.35 24.44
N LEU A 101 -7.63 3.07 24.28
CA LEU A 101 -8.94 2.45 24.46
C LEU A 101 -10.02 2.61 23.36
N SER A 102 -10.29 1.44 22.79
CA SER A 102 -11.45 0.93 22.08
C SER A 102 -12.78 1.05 22.90
N PRO A 103 -13.88 0.36 22.56
CA PRO A 103 -14.67 0.31 21.32
C PRO A 103 -16.19 0.40 21.63
N GLU A 104 -17.01 1.29 21.04
CA GLU A 104 -18.48 1.11 21.16
C GLU A 104 -19.23 1.34 19.85
N ALA A 105 -19.92 0.28 19.45
CA ALA A 105 -20.97 0.29 18.45
C ALA A 105 -22.29 0.67 19.14
N GLU A 106 -22.91 1.77 18.70
CA GLU A 106 -24.34 2.07 18.86
C GLU A 106 -24.76 2.73 17.54
N GLU A 107 -25.46 2.04 16.66
CA GLU A 107 -26.91 1.79 16.62
C GLU A 107 -27.74 2.99 16.11
N ARG A 108 -28.81 2.64 15.42
CA ARG A 108 -29.64 3.44 14.50
C ARG A 108 -30.43 4.52 15.24
N ASP A 109 -30.74 5.66 14.58
CA ASP A 109 -32.14 5.93 14.15
C ASP A 109 -32.27 7.13 13.20
N PRO A 110 -33.16 7.09 12.20
CA PRO A 110 -33.44 8.19 11.29
C PRO A 110 -34.69 8.93 11.77
N LEU A 111 -34.57 10.10 12.42
CA LEU A 111 -35.61 11.16 12.47
C LEU A 111 -35.24 12.24 13.49
N VAL A 112 -34.60 13.32 13.04
CA VAL A 112 -34.82 14.64 13.66
C VAL A 112 -35.10 15.64 12.56
N ILE A 113 -36.36 15.69 12.17
CA ILE A 113 -36.96 16.84 11.52
C ILE A 113 -37.08 17.94 12.59
N LYS A 114 -36.46 19.10 12.37
CA LYS A 114 -37.00 20.35 12.91
C LYS A 114 -36.91 21.49 11.90
N ARG A 115 -38.08 21.76 11.32
CA ARG A 115 -38.47 22.94 10.55
C ARG A 115 -38.15 24.24 11.32
N LYS A 116 -37.71 25.27 10.59
CA LYS A 116 -38.23 26.66 10.56
C LYS A 116 -37.23 27.49 9.73
N SER A 117 -37.52 27.84 8.48
CA SER A 117 -38.40 28.93 7.99
C SER A 117 -37.79 30.33 8.08
N LEU A 118 -37.99 31.10 7.00
CA LEU A 118 -37.65 32.50 6.69
C LEU A 118 -36.47 32.56 5.69
N GLY A 119 -36.57 33.03 4.45
CA GLY A 119 -37.59 33.84 3.77
C GLY A 119 -36.87 34.93 2.95
N CYS A 120 -37.37 35.22 1.73
CA CYS A 120 -36.97 36.34 0.83
C CYS A 120 -35.54 36.24 0.23
N GLN A 121 -35.19 36.56 -1.03
CA GLN A 121 -35.70 37.28 -2.23
C GLN A 121 -34.79 36.75 -3.40
N LYS A 122 -35.12 36.68 -4.70
CA LYS A 122 -36.02 37.36 -5.63
C LYS A 122 -36.50 36.36 -6.69
#